data_AF-A0A3D3JMY1-F1
#
_entry.id   AF-A0A3D3JMY1-F1
#
_cell.length_a   1.000
_cell.length_b   1.000
_cell.length_c   1.000
_cell.angle_alpha   90.00
_cell.angle_beta   90.00
_cell.angle_gamma   90.00
#
_symmetry.space_group_name_H-M   'P 1'
#
loop_
_entity.id
_entity.type
_entity.pdbx_description
1 polymer ?
#
loop_
_entity_poly.entity_id
_entity_poly.type
_entity_poly.pdbx_seq_one_letter_code
_entity_poly.pdbx_strand_id
1 'polypeptide(L)'
;MSDTDQQSCRAEIAPVLGFYAILLMILAYPFMRGELLAAYDLAEQFLPFRAFYAACLEEGSLGLWNPWLCRGYNHLGEGQAGLLHPAHILAYKCLPLRVGIILESLAYYPVAILGMYLFVRRCLRFLPIPALLAGGLFGFCTFSLAHFPHINMVWVYVHLPYMLLAVHRCLCGRRRTPYAALLALLYASMLLLGHPQQVWINSLAIVMYGVFVLVRETDRRRVIRGAGIAAAGV
;
A
#
# COMPACT_ATOMS: atom_id res chain seq x y z
N MET A 1 -11.19 22.90 20.40
CA MET A 1 -10.78 23.57 19.15
C MET A 1 -11.93 24.47 18.77
N SER A 2 -11.66 25.77 18.66
CA SER A 2 -12.64 26.74 18.21
C SER A 2 -12.95 26.53 16.72
N ASP A 3 -14.12 26.96 16.24
CA ASP A 3 -14.45 26.88 14.80
C ASP A 3 -13.39 27.58 13.92
N THR A 4 -12.75 28.63 14.46
CA THR A 4 -11.66 29.38 13.83
C THR A 4 -10.40 28.53 13.63
N ASP A 5 -10.02 27.69 14.61
CA ASP A 5 -8.88 26.76 14.49
C ASP A 5 -9.14 25.68 13.45
N GLN A 6 -10.40 25.22 13.36
CA GLN A 6 -10.81 24.21 12.41
C GLN A 6 -10.85 24.75 10.97
N GLN A 7 -11.22 26.02 10.80
CA GLN A 7 -11.18 26.74 9.52
C GLN A 7 -9.74 26.98 9.04
N SER A 8 -8.85 27.42 9.93
CA SER A 8 -7.42 27.61 9.62
C SER A 8 -6.75 26.31 9.21
N CYS A 9 -6.99 25.21 9.93
CA CYS A 9 -6.43 23.91 9.58
C CYS A 9 -6.94 23.38 8.22
N ARG A 10 -8.21 23.65 7.87
CA ARG A 10 -8.77 23.30 6.54
C ARG A 10 -8.13 24.11 5.41
N ALA A 11 -7.86 25.40 5.65
CA ALA A 11 -7.23 26.27 4.67
C ALA A 11 -5.81 25.81 4.30
N GLU A 12 -5.07 25.23 5.25
CA GLU A 12 -3.71 24.74 5.03
C GLU A 12 -3.63 23.33 4.43
N ILE A 13 -4.66 22.50 4.61
CA ILE A 13 -4.71 21.14 4.01
C ILE A 13 -4.97 21.20 2.50
N ALA A 14 -5.84 22.12 2.06
CA ALA A 14 -6.21 22.26 0.66
C ALA A 14 -5.01 22.44 -0.31
N PRO A 15 -4.02 23.32 -0.05
CA PRO A 15 -2.88 23.48 -0.94
C PRO A 15 -1.99 22.23 -1.00
N VAL A 16 -1.84 21.49 0.10
CA VAL A 16 -1.05 20.24 0.13
C VAL A 16 -1.72 19.16 -0.74
N LEU A 17 -3.04 19.00 -0.60
CA LEU A 17 -3.80 18.08 -1.44
C LEU A 17 -3.81 18.53 -2.91
N GLY A 18 -3.92 19.83 -3.17
CA GLY A 18 -3.81 20.41 -4.51
C GLY A 18 -2.47 20.12 -5.15
N PHE A 19 -1.37 20.25 -4.40
CA PHE A 19 -0.04 19.90 -4.86
C PHE A 19 0.08 18.41 -5.24
N TYR A 20 -0.41 17.50 -4.41
CA TYR A 20 -0.41 16.07 -4.74
C TYR A 20 -1.31 15.73 -5.93
N ALA A 21 -2.44 16.43 -6.08
CA ALA A 21 -3.28 16.29 -7.26
C ALA A 21 -2.54 16.74 -8.52
N ILE A 22 -1.80 17.85 -8.48
CA ILE A 22 -0.98 18.31 -9.60
C ILE A 22 0.10 17.27 -9.95
N LEU A 23 0.81 16.72 -8.96
CA LEU A 23 1.80 15.67 -9.22
C LEU A 23 1.17 14.43 -9.86
N LEU A 24 0.04 13.98 -9.34
CA LEU A 24 -0.68 12.84 -9.91
C LEU A 24 -1.17 13.14 -11.33
N MET A 25 -1.61 14.37 -11.60
CA MET A 25 -2.03 14.82 -12.93
C MET A 25 -0.87 14.84 -13.93
N ILE A 26 0.33 15.25 -13.50
CA ILE A 26 1.55 15.17 -14.33
C ILE A 26 1.85 13.72 -14.71
N LEU A 27 1.75 12.79 -13.76
CA LEU A 27 1.92 11.36 -14.03
C LEU A 27 0.80 10.76 -14.87
N ALA A 28 -0.43 11.27 -14.71
CA ALA A 28 -1.60 10.84 -15.47
C ALA A 28 -1.62 11.41 -16.90
N TYR A 29 -0.87 12.49 -17.18
CA TYR A 29 -0.94 13.23 -18.43
C TYR A 29 -0.73 12.36 -19.69
N PRO A 30 0.27 11.46 -19.75
CA PRO A 30 0.44 10.60 -20.93
C PRO A 30 -0.80 9.72 -21.18
N PHE A 31 -1.39 9.19 -20.11
CA PHE A 31 -2.60 8.36 -20.20
C PHE A 31 -3.81 9.13 -20.75
N MET A 32 -3.91 10.42 -20.44
CA MET A 32 -4.95 11.31 -20.98
C MET A 32 -4.78 11.57 -22.48
N ARG A 33 -3.55 11.50 -23.00
CA ARG A 33 -3.27 11.62 -24.44
C ARG A 33 -3.48 10.33 -25.23
N GLY A 34 -3.97 9.28 -24.58
CA GLY A 34 -4.10 7.96 -25.22
C GLY A 34 -2.83 7.12 -25.13
N GLU A 35 -1.72 7.67 -24.64
CA GLU A 35 -0.45 6.97 -24.52
C GLU A 35 -0.48 6.01 -23.34
N LEU A 36 0.28 4.92 -23.43
CA LEU A 36 0.55 4.05 -22.29
C LEU A 36 2.03 4.23 -21.95
N LEU A 37 2.33 4.56 -20.70
CA LEU A 37 3.70 4.55 -20.18
C LEU A 37 4.20 3.11 -20.01
N ALA A 38 4.13 2.33 -21.08
CA ALA A 38 4.61 0.96 -21.13
C ALA A 38 6.08 1.02 -21.54
N ALA A 39 6.96 1.02 -20.54
CA ALA A 39 8.39 0.80 -20.70
C ALA A 39 8.82 -0.35 -19.77
N TYR A 40 9.91 -1.04 -20.12
CA TYR A 40 10.46 -2.16 -19.35
C TYR A 40 9.40 -3.25 -19.08
N ASP A 41 9.41 -3.83 -17.88
CA ASP A 41 8.52 -4.90 -17.43
C ASP A 41 7.03 -4.60 -17.66
N LEU A 42 6.61 -3.33 -17.60
CA LEU A 42 5.22 -2.98 -17.85
C LEU A 42 4.82 -3.27 -19.31
N ALA A 43 5.69 -2.97 -20.27
CA ALA A 43 5.46 -3.27 -21.67
C ALA A 43 5.67 -4.76 -21.98
N GLU A 44 6.77 -5.31 -21.47
CA GLU A 44 7.29 -6.62 -21.89
C GLU A 44 6.61 -7.78 -21.18
N GLN A 45 6.11 -7.55 -19.95
CA GLN A 45 5.57 -8.61 -19.11
C GLN A 45 4.15 -8.30 -18.61
N PHE A 46 3.95 -7.22 -17.85
CA PHE A 46 2.66 -6.99 -17.19
C PHE A 46 1.54 -6.77 -18.20
N LEU A 47 1.71 -5.91 -19.20
CA LEU A 47 0.67 -5.67 -20.20
C LEU A 47 0.24 -6.96 -20.94
N PRO A 48 1.14 -7.76 -21.54
CA PRO A 48 0.74 -9.00 -22.21
C PRO A 48 0.14 -10.03 -21.25
N PHE A 49 0.64 -10.12 -20.01
CA PHE A 49 0.08 -11.03 -19.01
C PHE A 49 -1.35 -10.63 -18.63
N ARG A 50 -1.61 -9.33 -18.46
CA ARG A 50 -2.94 -8.81 -18.16
C ARG A 50 -3.89 -8.93 -19.36
N ALA A 51 -3.39 -8.77 -20.59
CA ALA A 51 -4.18 -9.00 -21.80
C ALA A 51 -4.63 -10.47 -21.90
N PHE A 52 -3.71 -11.41 -21.72
CA PHE A 52 -4.03 -12.84 -21.68
C PHE A 52 -4.99 -13.17 -20.53
N TYR A 53 -4.75 -12.60 -19.36
CA TYR A 53 -5.59 -12.84 -18.18
C TYR A 53 -7.02 -12.32 -18.36
N ALA A 54 -7.19 -11.12 -18.93
CA ALA A 54 -8.51 -10.57 -19.24
C ALA A 54 -9.29 -11.47 -20.20
N ALA A 55 -8.65 -11.94 -21.29
CA ALA A 55 -9.27 -12.89 -22.22
C ALA A 55 -9.66 -14.20 -21.54
N CYS A 56 -8.81 -14.74 -20.66
CA CYS A 56 -9.13 -15.95 -19.90
C CYS A 56 -10.36 -15.75 -19.00
N LEU A 57 -10.46 -14.59 -18.33
CA LEU A 57 -11.59 -14.27 -17.44
C LEU A 57 -12.91 -14.12 -18.20
N GLU A 58 -12.86 -13.59 -19.43
CA GLU A 58 -14.02 -13.54 -20.33
C GLU A 58 -14.53 -14.95 -20.67
N GLU A 59 -13.62 -15.91 -20.85
CA GLU A 59 -13.92 -17.33 -21.09
C GLU A 59 -14.26 -18.11 -19.80
N GLY A 60 -14.26 -17.45 -18.63
CA GLY A 60 -14.56 -18.08 -17.35
C GLY A 60 -13.41 -18.91 -16.76
N SER A 61 -12.18 -18.73 -17.24
CA SER A 61 -10.97 -19.39 -16.73
C SER A 61 -10.03 -18.40 -16.01
N LEU A 62 -9.16 -18.90 -15.13
CA LEU A 62 -8.20 -18.08 -14.39
C LEU A 62 -6.85 -17.93 -15.10
N GLY A 63 -6.69 -18.48 -16.31
CA GLY A 63 -5.45 -18.33 -17.08
C GLY A 63 -4.19 -18.85 -16.36
N LEU A 64 -4.31 -19.91 -15.55
CA LEU A 64 -3.20 -20.44 -14.73
C LEU A 64 -2.04 -20.98 -15.57
N TRP A 65 -2.33 -21.39 -16.81
CA TRP A 65 -1.36 -21.85 -17.79
C TRP A 65 -1.43 -20.97 -19.04
N ASN A 66 -0.31 -20.39 -19.45
CA ASN A 66 -0.21 -19.57 -20.65
C ASN A 66 0.42 -20.40 -21.78
N PRO A 67 -0.34 -20.80 -22.82
CA PRO A 67 0.18 -21.61 -23.92
C PRO A 67 1.05 -20.81 -24.90
N TRP A 68 0.96 -19.47 -24.88
CA TRP A 68 1.59 -18.58 -25.85
C TRP A 68 3.04 -18.25 -25.51
N LEU A 69 3.46 -18.46 -24.26
CA LEU A 69 4.82 -18.20 -23.81
C LEU A 69 5.61 -19.51 -23.71
N CYS A 70 6.82 -19.55 -24.28
CA CYS A 70 7.77 -20.66 -24.13
C CYS A 70 7.20 -22.07 -24.42
N ARG A 71 6.24 -22.20 -25.36
CA ARG A 71 5.50 -23.45 -25.67
C ARG A 71 4.66 -24.00 -24.51
N GLY A 72 4.27 -23.11 -23.58
CA GLY A 72 3.58 -23.46 -22.36
C GLY A 72 4.34 -22.94 -21.15
N TYR A 73 3.69 -22.07 -20.39
CA TYR A 73 4.26 -21.41 -19.24
C TYR A 73 3.31 -21.45 -18.05
N ASN A 74 3.83 -21.79 -16.88
CA ASN A 74 3.07 -21.76 -15.65
C ASN A 74 2.88 -20.32 -15.18
N HIS A 75 1.76 -19.71 -15.59
CA HIS A 75 1.47 -18.30 -15.33
C HIS A 75 1.24 -18.02 -13.84
N LEU A 76 0.63 -18.97 -13.11
CA LEU A 76 0.52 -18.87 -11.65
C LEU A 76 1.90 -19.00 -10.97
N GLY A 77 2.73 -19.93 -11.47
CA GLY A 77 4.06 -20.21 -10.95
C GLY A 77 5.08 -19.11 -11.17
N GLU A 78 4.79 -18.14 -12.03
CA GLU A 78 5.63 -16.96 -12.25
C GLU A 78 5.76 -16.10 -10.97
N GLY A 79 4.74 -16.12 -10.11
CA GLY A 79 4.82 -15.56 -8.76
C GLY A 79 4.68 -14.04 -8.66
N GLN A 80 4.55 -13.34 -9.78
CA GLN A 80 4.26 -11.91 -9.86
C GLN A 80 3.13 -11.58 -10.84
N ALA A 81 2.42 -12.56 -11.39
CA ALA A 81 1.27 -12.32 -12.28
C ALA A 81 0.01 -11.84 -11.52
N GLY A 82 -0.07 -12.07 -10.21
CA GLY A 82 -1.14 -11.56 -9.36
C GLY A 82 -2.55 -12.09 -9.66
N LEU A 83 -2.67 -13.23 -10.35
CA LEU A 83 -3.92 -13.71 -10.96
C LEU A 83 -5.05 -13.84 -9.93
N LEU A 84 -4.75 -14.42 -8.77
CA LEU A 84 -5.75 -14.74 -7.75
C LEU A 84 -6.12 -13.56 -6.85
N HIS A 85 -5.53 -12.38 -7.06
CA HIS A 85 -5.85 -11.21 -6.26
C HIS A 85 -7.26 -10.69 -6.59
N PRO A 86 -8.16 -10.51 -5.60
CA PRO A 86 -9.54 -10.08 -5.85
C PRO A 86 -9.65 -8.77 -6.64
N ALA A 87 -8.73 -7.82 -6.42
CA ALA A 87 -8.74 -6.56 -7.16
C ALA A 87 -8.37 -6.75 -8.65
N HIS A 88 -7.45 -7.68 -8.98
CA HIS A 88 -7.13 -7.97 -10.38
C HIS A 88 -8.27 -8.71 -11.06
N ILE A 89 -8.87 -9.71 -10.39
CA ILE A 89 -10.06 -10.40 -10.91
C ILE A 89 -11.16 -9.38 -11.23
N LEU A 90 -11.47 -8.48 -10.28
CA LEU A 90 -12.50 -7.47 -10.49
C LEU A 90 -12.12 -6.48 -11.59
N ALA A 91 -10.89 -5.98 -11.58
CA ALA A 91 -10.43 -5.00 -12.57
C ALA A 91 -10.49 -5.58 -13.99
N TYR A 92 -9.92 -6.75 -14.23
CA TYR A 92 -9.83 -7.32 -15.59
C TYR A 92 -11.06 -8.09 -16.04
N LYS A 93 -12.00 -8.38 -15.13
CA LYS A 93 -13.33 -8.88 -15.50
C LYS A 93 -14.32 -7.77 -15.82
N CYS A 94 -14.21 -6.61 -15.17
CA CYS A 94 -15.23 -5.56 -15.24
C CYS A 94 -14.79 -4.30 -16.00
N LEU A 95 -13.49 -4.10 -16.21
CA LEU A 95 -12.96 -2.90 -16.85
C LEU A 95 -12.24 -3.28 -18.14
N PRO A 96 -12.25 -2.39 -19.16
CA PRO A 96 -11.38 -2.55 -20.32
C PRO A 96 -9.92 -2.64 -19.88
N LEU A 97 -9.13 -3.51 -20.53
CA LEU A 97 -7.71 -3.75 -20.20
C LEU A 97 -6.93 -2.45 -19.96
N ARG A 98 -7.09 -1.47 -20.86
CA ARG A 98 -6.42 -0.16 -20.77
C ARG A 98 -6.76 0.57 -19.48
N VAL A 99 -8.04 0.57 -19.08
CA VAL A 99 -8.49 1.24 -17.86
C VAL A 99 -7.95 0.50 -16.63
N GLY A 100 -7.97 -0.83 -16.63
CA GLY A 100 -7.39 -1.65 -15.56
C GLY A 100 -5.91 -1.34 -15.33
N ILE A 101 -5.11 -1.31 -16.39
CA ILE A 101 -3.68 -0.97 -16.31
C ILE A 101 -3.47 0.45 -15.77
N ILE A 102 -4.22 1.44 -16.27
CA ILE A 102 -4.09 2.84 -15.80
C ILE A 102 -4.40 2.94 -14.30
N LEU A 103 -5.45 2.27 -13.84
CA LEU A 103 -5.81 2.25 -12.43
C LEU A 103 -4.71 1.57 -11.60
N GLU A 104 -4.17 0.44 -12.04
CA GLU A 104 -3.05 -0.21 -11.37
C GLU A 104 -1.79 0.68 -11.33
N SER A 105 -1.50 1.42 -12.40
CA SER A 105 -0.33 2.31 -12.47
C SER A 105 -0.45 3.58 -11.62
N LEU A 106 -1.66 4.07 -11.33
CA LEU A 106 -1.85 5.37 -10.68
C LEU A 106 -2.50 5.30 -9.30
N ALA A 107 -3.37 4.32 -9.05
CA ALA A 107 -4.16 4.29 -7.82
C ALA A 107 -3.31 3.98 -6.57
N TYR A 108 -2.11 3.43 -6.71
CA TYR A 108 -1.24 3.17 -5.56
C TYR A 108 -0.75 4.46 -4.90
N TYR A 109 -0.63 5.59 -5.62
CA TYR A 109 -0.20 6.87 -5.04
C TYR A 109 -1.14 7.38 -3.94
N PRO A 110 -2.45 7.60 -4.20
CA PRO A 110 -3.38 8.03 -3.15
C PRO A 110 -3.50 6.99 -2.03
N VAL A 111 -3.38 5.69 -2.33
CA VAL A 111 -3.39 4.62 -1.30
C VAL A 111 -2.14 4.72 -0.41
N ALA A 112 -0.95 4.96 -0.98
CA ALA A 112 0.30 5.18 -0.24
C ALA A 112 0.21 6.37 0.69
N ILE A 113 -0.25 7.51 0.17
CA ILE A 113 -0.41 8.76 0.93
C ILE A 113 -1.39 8.54 2.08
N LEU A 114 -2.54 7.93 1.81
CA LEU A 114 -3.57 7.67 2.81
C LEU A 114 -3.05 6.73 3.90
N GLY A 115 -2.42 5.61 3.52
CA GLY A 115 -1.89 4.64 4.48
C GLY A 115 -0.91 5.28 5.45
N MET A 116 0.06 6.01 4.91
CA MET A 116 1.10 6.65 5.74
C MET A 116 0.52 7.80 6.57
N TYR A 117 -0.36 8.62 5.99
CA TYR A 117 -1.11 9.63 6.74
C TYR A 117 -1.86 9.00 7.93
N LEU A 118 -2.59 7.91 7.70
CA LEU A 118 -3.33 7.23 8.74
C LEU A 118 -2.39 6.69 9.82
N PHE A 119 -1.29 6.03 9.47
CA PHE A 119 -0.31 5.54 10.43
C PHE A 119 0.24 6.67 11.31
N VAL A 120 0.71 7.75 10.70
CA VAL A 120 1.31 8.89 11.42
C VAL A 120 0.29 9.61 12.30
N ARG A 121 -0.94 9.85 11.81
CA ARG A 121 -1.99 10.48 12.62
C ARG A 121 -2.47 9.60 13.75
N ARG A 122 -2.71 8.32 13.48
CA ARG A 122 -3.45 7.43 14.38
C ARG A 122 -2.55 6.71 15.37
N CYS A 123 -1.29 6.48 15.02
CA CYS A 123 -0.34 5.77 15.87
C CYS A 123 0.67 6.72 16.49
N LEU A 124 1.26 7.61 15.68
CA LEU A 124 2.28 8.54 16.16
C LEU A 124 1.72 9.86 16.69
N ARG A 125 0.42 10.13 16.48
CA ARG A 125 -0.33 11.29 17.02
C ARG A 125 0.18 12.67 16.56
N PHE A 126 0.86 12.72 15.41
CA PHE A 126 1.25 13.99 14.79
C PHE A 126 0.02 14.78 14.30
N LEU A 127 0.19 16.09 14.09
CA LEU A 127 -0.85 16.96 13.51
C LEU A 127 -1.18 16.60 12.04
N PRO A 128 -2.32 17.06 11.48
CA PRO A 128 -2.75 16.77 10.12
C PRO A 128 -1.69 17.02 9.04
N ILE A 129 -1.06 18.20 9.05
CA ILE A 129 -0.14 18.62 7.99
C ILE A 129 1.15 17.80 7.99
N PRO A 130 1.89 17.63 9.11
CA PRO A 130 3.05 16.75 9.13
C PRO A 130 2.74 15.31 8.68
N ALA A 131 1.55 14.80 9.01
CA ALA A 131 1.14 13.48 8.55
C ALA A 131 0.83 13.43 7.05
N LEU A 132 0.24 14.49 6.48
CA LEU A 132 0.02 14.60 5.04
C LEU A 132 1.36 14.68 4.30
N LEU A 133 2.30 15.47 4.82
CA LEU A 133 3.66 15.56 4.30
C LEU A 133 4.36 14.20 4.34
N ALA A 134 4.26 13.46 5.44
CA ALA A 134 4.76 12.08 5.51
C ALA A 134 4.10 11.17 4.46
N GLY A 135 2.79 11.34 4.24
CA GLY A 135 2.05 10.66 3.18
C GLY A 135 2.59 10.94 1.78
N GLY A 136 2.74 12.22 1.43
CA GLY A 136 3.29 12.63 0.14
C GLY A 136 4.73 12.17 -0.06
N LEU A 137 5.58 12.30 0.96
CA LEU A 137 6.96 11.82 0.93
C LEU A 137 7.02 10.30 0.70
N PHE A 138 6.15 9.52 1.33
CA PHE A 138 6.11 8.08 1.13
C PHE A 138 5.55 7.69 -0.25
N GLY A 139 4.51 8.37 -0.72
CA GLY A 139 3.85 8.09 -1.99
C GLY A 139 4.68 8.49 -3.21
N PHE A 140 5.30 9.66 -3.18
CA PHE A 140 6.07 10.24 -4.29
C PHE A 140 7.59 10.16 -4.08
N CYS A 141 8.09 9.27 -3.24
CA CYS A 141 9.54 9.06 -3.12
C CYS A 141 10.13 8.47 -4.40
N THR A 142 11.46 8.57 -4.51
CA THR A 142 12.22 7.99 -5.62
C THR A 142 11.94 6.50 -5.82
N PHE A 143 11.71 5.74 -4.74
CA PHE A 143 11.40 4.32 -4.87
C PHE A 143 10.10 4.09 -5.65
N SER A 144 9.01 4.77 -5.28
CA SER A 144 7.72 4.70 -5.97
C SER A 144 7.83 5.11 -7.43
N LEU A 145 8.53 6.23 -7.69
CA LEU A 145 8.68 6.76 -9.05
C LEU A 145 9.56 5.88 -9.93
N ALA A 146 10.70 5.39 -9.42
CA ALA A 146 11.65 4.58 -10.18
C ALA A 146 11.12 3.18 -10.48
N HIS A 147 10.27 2.63 -9.61
CA HIS A 147 9.67 1.30 -9.79
C HIS A 147 8.27 1.37 -10.41
N PHE A 148 7.89 2.49 -11.03
CA PHE A 148 6.63 2.61 -11.75
C PHE A 148 6.34 1.45 -12.74
N PRO A 149 7.34 0.91 -13.49
CA PRO A 149 7.09 -0.24 -14.36
C PRO A 149 6.77 -1.55 -13.61
N HIS A 150 7.20 -1.68 -12.35
CA HIS A 150 7.06 -2.89 -11.53
C HIS A 150 5.77 -2.82 -10.70
N ILE A 151 4.62 -2.78 -11.38
CA ILE A 151 3.31 -2.49 -10.78
C ILE A 151 3.04 -3.33 -9.53
N ASN A 152 3.28 -4.63 -9.57
CA ASN A 152 2.99 -5.49 -8.41
C ASN A 152 3.94 -5.24 -7.23
N MET A 153 5.21 -4.89 -7.49
CA MET A 153 6.16 -4.48 -6.46
C MET A 153 5.68 -3.24 -5.71
N VAL A 154 5.27 -2.19 -6.44
CA VAL A 154 4.82 -0.94 -5.81
C VAL A 154 3.52 -1.15 -5.04
N TRP A 155 2.59 -1.96 -5.54
CA TRP A 155 1.38 -2.30 -4.78
C TRP A 155 1.72 -3.05 -3.49
N VAL A 156 2.61 -4.04 -3.51
CA VAL A 156 3.07 -4.71 -2.28
C VAL A 156 3.73 -3.70 -1.34
N TYR A 157 4.62 -2.84 -1.82
CA TYR A 157 5.25 -1.76 -1.04
C TYR A 157 4.22 -0.87 -0.30
N VAL A 158 3.18 -0.43 -0.99
CA VAL A 158 2.16 0.48 -0.44
C VAL A 158 1.36 -0.09 0.73
N HIS A 159 1.34 -1.41 0.93
CA HIS A 159 0.71 -2.01 2.10
C HIS A 159 1.47 -1.71 3.41
N LEU A 160 2.77 -1.43 3.35
CA LEU A 160 3.64 -1.23 4.51
C LEU A 160 3.05 -0.29 5.57
N PRO A 161 2.64 0.96 5.26
CA PRO A 161 2.09 1.86 6.28
C PRO A 161 0.80 1.34 6.93
N TYR A 162 -0.05 0.63 6.18
CA TYR A 162 -1.24 0.01 6.74
C TYR A 162 -0.90 -1.12 7.70
N MET A 163 0.14 -1.90 7.40
CA MET A 163 0.64 -2.93 8.31
C MET A 163 1.28 -2.34 9.56
N LEU A 164 2.08 -1.28 9.43
CA LEU A 164 2.64 -0.56 10.58
C LEU A 164 1.53 -0.05 11.50
N LEU A 165 0.45 0.49 10.92
CA LEU A 165 -0.75 0.88 11.66
C LEU A 165 -1.37 -0.33 12.36
N ALA A 166 -1.62 -1.43 11.64
CA ALA A 166 -2.23 -2.62 12.20
C ALA A 166 -1.41 -3.20 13.36
N VAL A 167 -0.10 -3.37 13.17
CA VAL A 167 0.85 -3.85 14.19
C VAL A 167 0.86 -2.92 15.40
N HIS A 168 1.01 -1.61 15.19
CA HIS A 168 1.01 -0.65 16.31
C HIS A 168 -0.27 -0.75 17.14
N ARG A 169 -1.43 -0.83 16.47
CA ARG A 169 -2.73 -0.90 17.15
C ARG A 169 -2.96 -2.25 17.82
N CYS A 170 -2.46 -3.35 17.26
CA CYS A 170 -2.45 -4.66 17.91
C CYS A 170 -1.64 -4.64 19.21
N LEU A 171 -0.47 -4.01 19.20
CA LEU A 171 0.46 -4.03 20.34
C LEU A 171 0.07 -3.03 21.43
N CYS A 172 -0.34 -1.81 21.05
CA CYS A 172 -0.63 -0.72 21.98
C CYS A 172 -2.12 -0.59 22.35
N GLY A 173 -3.01 -1.15 21.53
CA GLY A 173 -4.46 -0.94 21.65
C GLY A 173 -5.17 -1.94 22.56
N ARG A 174 -6.37 -1.55 23.02
CA ARG A 174 -7.27 -2.40 23.83
C ARG A 174 -8.08 -3.38 22.98
N ARG A 175 -8.40 -3.03 21.73
CA ARG A 175 -9.06 -3.90 20.74
C ARG A 175 -8.03 -4.40 19.73
N ARG A 176 -7.66 -5.67 19.79
CA ARG A 176 -6.60 -6.26 18.95
C ARG A 176 -7.13 -7.01 17.73
N THR A 177 -8.26 -7.67 17.88
CA THR A 177 -8.86 -8.55 16.86
C THR A 177 -9.08 -7.88 15.49
N PRO A 178 -9.65 -6.66 15.35
CA PRO A 178 -9.83 -6.07 14.02
C PRO A 178 -8.50 -5.73 13.33
N TYR A 179 -7.47 -5.37 14.09
CA TYR A 179 -6.16 -5.04 13.54
C TYR A 179 -5.34 -6.29 13.21
N ALA A 180 -5.54 -7.39 13.95
CA ALA A 180 -4.96 -8.68 13.60
C ALA A 180 -5.59 -9.23 12.30
N ALA A 181 -6.91 -9.11 12.16
CA ALA A 181 -7.61 -9.45 10.92
C ALA A 181 -7.15 -8.56 9.75
N LEU A 182 -7.04 -7.25 9.96
CA LEU A 182 -6.50 -6.33 8.95
C LEU A 182 -5.08 -6.73 8.52
N LEU A 183 -4.21 -7.05 9.48
CA LEU A 183 -2.83 -7.48 9.18
C LEU A 183 -2.82 -8.77 8.37
N ALA A 184 -3.64 -9.76 8.74
CA ALA A 184 -3.75 -11.02 8.00
C ALA A 184 -4.27 -10.80 6.57
N LEU A 185 -5.28 -9.95 6.39
CA LEU A 185 -5.81 -9.59 5.08
C LEU A 185 -4.77 -8.85 4.22
N LEU A 186 -4.03 -7.91 4.80
CA LEU A 186 -2.94 -7.23 4.10
C LEU A 186 -1.83 -8.20 3.68
N TYR A 187 -1.48 -9.17 4.54
CA TYR A 187 -0.48 -10.18 4.21
C TYR A 187 -0.95 -11.10 3.08
N ALA A 188 -2.20 -11.58 3.15
CA ALA A 188 -2.81 -12.37 2.09
C ALA A 188 -2.86 -11.60 0.77
N SER A 189 -3.24 -10.31 0.82
CA SER A 189 -3.25 -9.40 -0.32
C SER A 189 -1.87 -9.29 -0.98
N MET A 190 -0.81 -9.07 -0.20
CA MET A 190 0.56 -9.04 -0.72
C MET A 190 1.00 -10.34 -1.41
N LEU A 191 0.69 -11.49 -0.80
CA LEU A 191 1.02 -12.80 -1.36
C LEU A 191 0.28 -13.06 -2.67
N LEU A 192 -0.99 -12.63 -2.76
CA LEU A 192 -1.83 -12.80 -3.94
C LEU A 192 -1.48 -11.83 -5.07
N LEU A 193 -1.02 -10.60 -4.76
CA LEU A 193 -0.48 -9.68 -5.78
C LEU A 193 0.79 -10.24 -6.43
N GLY A 194 1.60 -10.93 -5.64
CA GLY A 194 2.83 -11.56 -6.10
C GLY A 194 3.96 -10.55 -6.23
N HIS A 195 4.96 -10.67 -5.35
CA HIS A 195 6.30 -10.10 -5.49
C HIS A 195 7.14 -10.57 -4.29
N PRO A 196 7.59 -11.85 -4.26
CA PRO A 196 8.11 -12.49 -3.05
C PRO A 196 9.19 -11.69 -2.31
N GLN A 197 10.09 -11.06 -3.06
CA GLN A 197 11.13 -10.19 -2.51
C GLN A 197 10.57 -8.98 -1.75
N GLN A 198 9.53 -8.34 -2.24
CA GLN A 198 8.95 -7.15 -1.59
C GLN A 198 8.06 -7.54 -0.41
N VAL A 199 7.39 -8.70 -0.50
CA VAL A 199 6.67 -9.30 0.64
C VAL A 199 7.64 -9.52 1.80
N TRP A 200 8.81 -10.08 1.51
CA TRP A 200 9.87 -10.30 2.50
C TRP A 200 10.37 -8.99 3.12
N ILE A 201 10.69 -7.98 2.29
CA ILE A 201 11.15 -6.66 2.76
C ILE A 201 10.12 -6.01 3.69
N ASN A 202 8.84 -6.02 3.31
CA ASN A 202 7.78 -5.48 4.16
C ASN A 202 7.61 -6.30 5.44
N SER A 203 7.74 -7.63 5.37
CA SER A 203 7.71 -8.52 6.54
C SER A 203 8.83 -8.20 7.53
N LEU A 204 10.04 -7.95 7.03
CA LEU A 204 11.17 -7.54 7.88
C LEU A 204 10.88 -6.19 8.55
N ALA A 205 10.38 -5.21 7.79
CA ALA A 205 10.07 -3.88 8.31
C ALA A 205 9.01 -3.92 9.44
N ILE A 206 7.94 -4.71 9.27
CA ILE A 206 6.89 -4.82 10.31
C ILE A 206 7.40 -5.56 11.55
N VAL A 207 8.30 -6.55 11.40
CA VAL A 207 8.91 -7.27 12.53
C VAL A 207 9.81 -6.33 13.31
N MET A 208 10.71 -5.61 12.62
CA MET A 208 11.59 -4.63 13.25
C MET A 208 10.80 -3.56 14.01
N TYR A 209 9.75 -3.02 13.38
CA TYR A 209 8.88 -2.04 14.02
C TYR A 209 8.10 -2.63 15.21
N GLY A 210 7.59 -3.85 15.09
CA GLY A 210 6.89 -4.54 16.17
C GLY A 210 7.80 -4.76 17.39
N VAL A 211 9.04 -5.19 17.17
CA VAL A 211 10.06 -5.33 18.22
C VAL A 211 10.32 -3.98 18.88
N PHE A 212 10.53 -2.91 18.09
CA PHE A 212 10.73 -1.57 18.62
C PHE A 212 9.58 -1.10 19.52
N VAL A 213 8.34 -1.32 19.09
CA VAL A 213 7.14 -0.96 19.87
C VAL A 213 7.03 -1.78 21.15
N LEU A 214 7.30 -3.09 21.09
CA LEU A 214 7.27 -3.98 22.25
C LEU A 214 8.30 -3.58 23.31
N VAL A 215 9.52 -3.25 22.90
CA VAL A 215 10.58 -2.78 23.81
C VAL A 215 10.14 -1.50 24.51
N ARG A 216 9.69 -0.49 23.75
CA ARG A 216 9.24 0.78 24.34
C ARG A 216 8.05 0.65 25.29
N GLU A 217 7.07 -0.18 24.95
CA GLU A 217 5.90 -0.37 25.82
C GLU A 217 6.24 -1.15 27.09
N THR A 218 7.22 -2.07 27.02
CA THR A 218 7.74 -2.79 28.20
C THR A 218 8.45 -1.83 29.15
N ASP A 219 9.32 -0.97 28.63
CA ASP A 219 10.02 0.05 29.43
C ASP A 219 9.04 1.02 30.08
N ARG A 220 8.02 1.48 29.32
CA ARG A 220 6.97 2.35 29.88
C ARG A 220 6.23 1.69 31.04
N ARG A 221 5.89 0.40 30.92
CA ARG A 221 5.21 -0.36 31.99
C ARG A 221 6.10 -0.56 33.21
N ARG A 222 7.41 -0.76 33.03
CA ARG A 222 8.38 -0.85 34.12
C ARG A 222 8.46 0.46 34.89
N VAL A 223 8.55 1.60 34.21
CA VAL A 223 8.56 2.93 34.83
C VAL A 223 7.27 3.19 35.62
N ILE A 224 6.10 2.92 35.04
CA ILE A 224 4.82 3.12 35.73
C ILE A 224 4.70 2.22 36.98
N ARG A 225 5.13 0.95 36.89
CA ARG A 225 5.15 0.03 38.04
C ARG A 225 6.12 0.52 39.14
N GLY A 226 7.32 0.96 38.77
CA GLY A 226 8.29 1.52 39.72
C GLY A 226 7.77 2.78 40.42
N ALA A 227 7.16 3.70 39.67
CA ALA A 227 6.52 4.90 40.22
C ALA A 227 5.31 4.56 41.12
N GLY A 228 4.51 3.56 40.74
CA GLY A 228 3.38 3.09 41.56
C GLY A 228 3.80 2.43 42.87
N ILE A 229 4.89 1.68 42.88
CA ILE A 229 5.48 1.12 44.10
C ILE A 229 6.04 2.24 44.99
N ALA A 230 6.71 3.24 44.41
CA ALA A 230 7.21 4.39 45.16
C ALA A 230 6.09 5.25 45.76
N ALA A 231 4.95 5.40 45.07
CA ALA A 231 3.80 6.16 45.55
C ALA A 231 2.94 5.41 46.58
N ALA A 232 3.02 4.08 46.64
CA ALA A 232 2.31 3.27 47.65
C ALA A 232 3.15 3.05 48.94
N GLY A 233 4.43 3.45 48.93
CA GLY A 233 5.35 3.35 50.05
C GLY A 233 5.59 4.66 50.81
N VAL A 234 4.82 5.72 50.51
CA VAL A 234 4.77 7.02 51.22
C VAL A 234 3.39 7.17 51.84
#